data_AF-A0A2N9J4D4-F1
#
_entry.id   AF-A0A2N9J4D4-F1
#
_cell.length_a   1.000
_cell.length_b   1.000
_cell.length_c   1.000
_cell.angle_alpha   90.00
_cell.angle_beta   90.00
_cell.angle_gamma   90.00
#
_symmetry.space_group_name_H-M   'P 1'
#
loop_
_entity.id
_entity.type
_entity.pdbx_description
1 polymer ?
#
loop_
_entity_poly.entity_id
_entity_poly.type
_entity_poly.pdbx_seq_one_letter_code
_entity_poly.pdbx_strand_id
1 'polypeptide(L)'
;MTKRTKKAGIVGKYGTRYGASLRKQIKKMEFAVKRKAVGIWGCKDCGKVKAGGAYTLNAVTSAVSTIRRLREQTDQLDLQGA
;
A
#
# COMPACT_ATOMS: atom_id res chain seq x y z
N MET A 1 25.34 1.04 -17.43
CA MET A 1 23.86 1.10 -17.59
C MET A 1 23.43 2.56 -17.39
N THR A 2 22.90 3.26 -18.41
CA THR A 2 22.58 4.69 -18.33
C THR A 2 21.12 4.94 -17.92
N LYS A 3 20.85 6.02 -17.17
CA LYS A 3 19.51 6.39 -16.72
C LYS A 3 18.64 6.79 -17.91
N ARG A 4 17.66 5.95 -18.26
CA ARG A 4 16.79 6.15 -19.44
C ARG A 4 15.68 7.20 -19.25
N THR A 5 15.23 7.44 -18.02
CA THR A 5 14.11 8.37 -17.76
C THR A 5 14.45 9.35 -16.65
N LYS A 6 14.14 10.65 -16.85
CA LYS A 6 14.27 11.68 -15.80
C LYS A 6 13.24 11.49 -14.67
N LYS A 7 11.96 11.28 -15.02
CA LYS A 7 10.83 11.24 -14.06
C LYS A 7 9.96 9.98 -14.12
N ALA A 8 9.73 9.42 -15.31
CA ALA A 8 8.74 8.36 -15.51
C ALA A 8 9.08 7.04 -14.79
N GLY A 9 10.30 6.50 -14.91
CA GLY A 9 10.64 5.20 -14.32
C GLY A 9 9.75 4.07 -14.89
N ILE A 10 9.29 3.15 -14.03
CA ILE A 10 8.50 1.97 -14.42
C ILE A 10 7.20 2.30 -15.17
N VAL A 11 6.61 3.47 -14.92
CA VAL A 11 5.39 3.94 -15.61
C VAL A 11 5.67 4.47 -17.02
N GLY A 12 6.92 4.39 -17.51
CA GLY A 12 7.26 4.64 -18.91
C GLY A 12 6.52 3.71 -19.88
N LYS A 13 6.13 2.50 -19.43
CA LYS A 13 5.33 1.55 -20.24
C LYS A 13 3.98 2.10 -20.71
N TYR A 14 3.42 3.08 -20.02
CA TYR A 14 2.13 3.68 -20.39
C TYR A 14 2.26 4.80 -21.44
N GLY A 15 3.48 5.29 -21.72
CA GLY A 15 3.70 6.40 -22.64
C GLY A 15 2.96 7.67 -22.20
N THR A 16 2.33 8.37 -23.14
CA THR A 16 1.54 9.59 -22.92
C THR A 16 0.12 9.33 -22.41
N ARG A 17 -0.31 8.08 -22.29
CA ARG A 17 -1.68 7.70 -21.89
C ARG A 17 -1.96 7.99 -20.41
N TYR A 18 -3.25 8.15 -20.07
CA TYR A 18 -3.82 8.28 -18.71
C TYR A 18 -3.44 9.54 -17.90
N GLY A 19 -2.57 10.41 -18.41
CA GLY A 19 -2.19 11.65 -17.70
C GLY A 19 -1.23 11.46 -16.52
N ALA A 20 -0.69 12.57 -16.03
CA ALA A 20 0.41 12.56 -15.05
C ALA A 20 -0.03 12.14 -13.63
N SER A 21 -1.25 12.48 -13.22
CA SER A 21 -1.77 12.17 -11.87
C SER A 21 -1.87 10.66 -11.66
N LEU A 22 -2.59 9.97 -12.56
CA LEU A 22 -2.75 8.51 -12.51
C LEU A 22 -1.40 7.78 -12.59
N ARG A 23 -0.50 8.22 -13.49
CA ARG A 23 0.84 7.62 -13.59
C ARG A 23 1.67 7.79 -12.32
N LYS A 24 1.55 8.90 -11.58
CA LYS A 24 2.26 9.07 -10.29
C LYS A 24 1.73 8.12 -9.22
N GLN A 25 0.40 7.97 -9.11
CA GLN A 25 -0.22 7.04 -8.17
C GLN A 25 0.18 5.58 -8.46
N ILE A 26 0.11 5.16 -9.73
CA ILE A 26 0.52 3.81 -10.16
C ILE A 26 2.01 3.58 -9.90
N LYS A 27 2.88 4.58 -10.16
CA LYS A 27 4.32 4.48 -9.89
C LYS A 27 4.61 4.18 -8.43
N LYS A 28 3.89 4.81 -7.49
CA LYS A 28 4.04 4.58 -6.04
C LYS A 28 3.68 3.15 -5.66
N MET A 29 2.60 2.60 -6.26
CA MET A 29 2.17 1.23 -6.00
C MET A 29 3.13 0.20 -6.63
N GLU A 30 3.48 0.34 -7.91
CA GLU A 30 4.30 -0.64 -8.63
C GLU A 30 5.77 -0.71 -8.18
N PHE A 31 6.28 0.35 -7.53
CA PHE A 31 7.69 0.42 -7.11
C PHE A 31 7.98 -0.44 -5.87
N ALA A 32 7.24 -0.24 -4.79
CA ALA A 32 7.57 -0.85 -3.50
C ALA A 32 6.91 -2.23 -3.27
N VAL A 33 5.64 -2.39 -3.65
CA VAL A 33 4.88 -3.61 -3.37
C VAL A 33 4.06 -3.99 -4.59
N LYS A 34 4.38 -5.12 -5.21
CA LYS A 34 3.72 -5.58 -6.43
C LYS A 34 2.57 -6.52 -6.09
N ARG A 35 1.47 -6.38 -6.82
CA ARG A 35 0.34 -7.30 -6.70
C ARG A 35 0.74 -8.67 -7.26
N LYS A 36 0.62 -9.73 -6.46
CA LYS A 36 0.81 -11.12 -6.90
C LYS A 36 -0.51 -11.72 -7.40
N ALA A 37 -1.59 -11.49 -6.66
CA ALA A 37 -2.96 -11.89 -7.01
C ALA A 37 -3.96 -10.86 -6.48
N VAL A 38 -5.25 -11.00 -6.79
CA VAL A 38 -6.30 -10.16 -6.21
C VAL A 38 -6.23 -10.26 -4.69
N GLY A 39 -6.09 -9.12 -4.00
CA GLY A 39 -5.98 -9.06 -2.54
C GLY A 39 -4.63 -9.48 -1.95
N ILE A 40 -3.66 -9.94 -2.77
CA ILE A 40 -2.35 -10.40 -2.30
C ILE A 40 -1.23 -9.54 -2.88
N TRP A 41 -0.45 -8.92 -2.01
CA TRP A 41 0.58 -7.96 -2.35
C TRP A 41 1.95 -8.41 -1.81
N GLY A 42 2.94 -8.53 -2.69
CA GLY A 42 4.30 -8.95 -2.35
C GLY A 42 5.29 -7.79 -2.42
N CYS A 43 6.07 -7.62 -1.36
CA CYS A 43 7.20 -6.69 -1.32
C CYS A 43 8.45 -7.41 -1.82
N LYS A 44 9.11 -6.88 -2.86
CA LYS A 44 10.33 -7.50 -3.39
C LYS A 44 11.53 -7.28 -2.45
N ASP A 45 11.64 -6.09 -1.87
CA ASP A 45 12.81 -5.70 -1.06
C ASP A 45 12.79 -6.36 0.32
N CYS A 46 11.59 -6.54 0.90
CA CYS A 46 11.42 -7.06 2.26
C CYS A 46 10.92 -8.50 2.34
N GLY A 47 10.61 -9.15 1.21
CA GLY A 47 10.11 -10.53 1.13
C GLY A 47 8.71 -10.78 1.72
N LYS A 48 8.15 -9.82 2.46
CA LYS A 48 6.85 -9.94 3.13
C LYS A 48 5.70 -9.90 2.12
N VAL A 49 4.69 -10.74 2.38
CA VAL A 49 3.41 -10.76 1.65
C VAL A 49 2.33 -10.18 2.56
N LYS A 50 1.56 -9.23 2.05
CA LYS A 50 0.47 -8.55 2.75
C LYS A 50 -0.86 -8.82 2.06
N ALA A 51 -1.90 -9.07 2.85
CA ALA A 51 -3.28 -9.04 2.38
C ALA A 51 -3.76 -7.58 2.27
N GLY A 52 -4.46 -7.25 1.20
CA GLY A 52 -4.89 -5.89 0.88
C GLY A 52 -6.15 -5.85 0.02
N GLY A 53 -6.49 -4.66 -0.49
CA GLY A 53 -7.60 -4.51 -1.41
C GLY A 53 -7.34 -5.15 -2.79
N ALA A 54 -8.39 -5.28 -3.60
CA ALA A 54 -8.31 -5.89 -4.93
C ALA A 54 -7.40 -5.10 -5.90
N TYR A 55 -7.46 -3.77 -5.81
CA TYR A 55 -6.76 -2.83 -6.70
C TYR A 55 -5.79 -1.89 -5.97
N THR A 56 -5.96 -1.73 -4.66
CA THR A 56 -5.11 -0.89 -3.80
C THR A 56 -4.54 -1.71 -2.66
N LEU A 57 -3.32 -1.40 -2.23
CA LEU A 57 -2.67 -2.05 -1.09
C LEU A 57 -3.51 -1.96 0.19
N ASN A 58 -4.07 -0.79 0.44
CA ASN A 58 -4.94 -0.57 1.58
C ASN A 58 -6.37 -0.93 1.19
N ALA A 59 -7.04 -1.71 2.03
CA ALA A 59 -8.48 -1.90 1.93
C ALA A 59 -9.20 -0.62 2.38
N VAL A 60 -10.28 -0.25 1.67
CA VAL A 60 -11.04 0.99 1.90
C VAL A 60 -11.72 1.01 3.28
N THR A 61 -11.95 -0.16 3.88
CA THR A 61 -12.61 -0.37 5.17
C THR A 61 -11.64 -0.71 6.29
N SER A 62 -10.46 -0.09 6.33
CA SER A 62 -9.48 -0.36 7.39
C SER A 62 -9.99 0.10 8.76
N ALA A 63 -10.68 -0.77 9.49
CA ALA A 63 -11.12 -0.58 10.88
C ALA A 63 -9.96 -0.50 11.90
N VAL A 64 -8.72 -0.42 11.42
CA VAL A 64 -7.49 -0.49 12.21
C VAL A 64 -7.44 0.62 13.26
N SER A 65 -7.85 1.85 12.90
CA SER A 65 -7.88 2.98 13.83
C SER A 65 -8.93 2.78 14.93
N THR A 66 -10.13 2.33 14.57
CA THR A 66 -11.21 2.06 15.52
C THR A 66 -10.86 0.91 16.47
N ILE A 67 -10.34 -0.20 15.94
CA ILE A 67 -9.91 -1.35 16.76
C ILE A 67 -8.77 -0.95 17.70
N ARG A 68 -7.80 -0.16 17.22
CA ARG A 68 -6.72 0.33 18.09
C ARG A 68 -7.27 1.15 19.25
N ARG A 69 -8.17 2.10 18.97
CA ARG A 69 -8.82 2.93 20.00
C ARG A 69 -9.56 2.06 21.02
N LEU A 70 -10.31 1.06 20.55
CA LEU A 70 -11.06 0.16 21.44
C LEU A 70 -10.14 -0.67 22.34
N ARG A 71 -8.99 -1.14 21.83
CA ARG A 71 -7.99 -1.86 22.63
C ARG A 71 -7.35 -0.97 23.70
N GLU A 72 -6.99 0.26 23.34
CA GLU A 72 -6.47 1.22 24.31
C GLU A 72 -7.49 1.51 25.43
N GLN A 73 -8.78 1.55 25.11
CA GLN A 73 -9.84 1.71 26.11
C GLN A 73 -10.00 0.48 27.01
N THR A 74 -9.89 -0.74 26.47
CA THR A 74 -9.93 -1.96 27.31
C THR A 74 -8.73 -2.04 28.24
N ASP A 75 -7.53 -1.75 27.74
CA ASP A 75 -6.30 -1.79 28.54
C ASP A 75 -6.34 -0.77 29.70
N GLN A 76 -6.99 0.39 29.50
CA GLN A 76 -7.22 1.38 30.54
C GLN A 76 -8.22 0.91 31.62
N LEU A 77 -9.25 0.17 31.22
CA LEU A 77 -10.24 -0.37 32.16
C LEU A 77 -9.64 -1.51 33.01
N ASP A 78 -8.82 -2.37 32.40
CA ASP A 78 -8.12 -3.44 33.11
C ASP A 78 -7.16 -2.90 34.18
N LEU A 79 -6.52 -1.74 33.93
CA LEU A 79 -5.65 -1.07 34.90
C LEU A 79 -6.40 -0.40 36.06
N GLN A 80 -7.69 -0.09 35.91
CA GLN A 80 -8.52 0.53 36.96
C GLN A 80 -9.25 -0.51 37.82
N GLY A 81 -9.28 -1.77 37.39
CA GLY A 81 -9.96 -2.88 38.06
C GLY A 81 -9.07 -3.75 38.97
N ALA A 82 -7.82 -3.35 39.23
CA ALA A 82 -6.89 -3.99 40.16
C ALA A 82 -6.68 -3.14 41.42
#